data_AF-A0A4Y3PI94-F1
#
_entry.id   AF-A0A4Y3PI94-F1
#
_cell.length_a   1.000
_cell.length_b   1.000
_cell.length_c   1.000
_cell.angle_alpha   90.00
_cell.angle_beta   90.00
_cell.angle_gamma   90.00
#
_symmetry.space_group_name_H-M   'P 1'
#
loop_
_entity.id
_entity.type
_entity.pdbx_description
1 polymer ?
#
loop_
_entity_poly.entity_id
_entity_poly.type
_entity_poly.pdbx_seq_one_letter_code
_entity_poly.pdbx_strand_id
1 'polypeptide(L)' 'MKANPNDFDLKAFLHRFGLFIYTGDPVGDLLLIEDEIRELYELNVIEKEEFMEAMSAVHSKRKAMEAR' A
#
# COMPACT_ATOMS: atom_id res chain seq x y z
N MET A 1 10.82 16.08 4.74
CA MET A 1 9.88 15.73 5.83
C MET A 1 10.29 14.36 6.34
N LYS A 2 10.73 14.24 7.60
CA LYS A 2 11.04 12.93 8.20
C LYS A 2 9.71 12.33 8.64
N ALA A 3 9.39 11.13 8.14
CA ALA A 3 8.21 10.38 8.59
C ALA A 3 8.30 10.18 10.10
N ASN A 4 7.18 10.32 10.82
CA ASN A 4 7.16 9.99 12.23
C ASN A 4 7.42 8.48 12.38
N PRO A 5 8.09 8.02 13.45
CA PRO A 5 8.32 6.59 13.69
C PRO A 5 7.03 5.75 13.77
N ASN A 6 5.88 6.40 13.97
CA ASN A 6 4.56 5.78 14.07
C ASN A 6 3.73 5.90 12.77
N ASP A 7 4.25 6.51 11.70
CA ASP A 7 3.53 6.57 10.43
C ASP A 7 3.72 5.24 9.68
N PHE A 8 2.63 4.66 9.21
CA PHE A 8 2.68 3.41 8.44
C PHE A 8 3.45 3.62 7.12
N ASP A 9 4.56 2.89 6.94
CA ASP A 9 5.35 2.92 5.71
C ASP A 9 4.89 1.82 4.74
N LEU A 10 4.04 2.21 3.78
CA LEU A 10 3.54 1.32 2.74
C LEU A 10 4.66 0.64 1.94
N LYS A 11 5.79 1.32 1.69
CA LYS A 11 6.87 0.73 0.90
C LYS A 11 7.60 -0.34 1.73
N ALA A 12 7.86 -0.06 3.00
CA ALA A 12 8.45 -1.05 3.91
C ALA A 12 7.53 -2.27 4.09
N PHE A 13 6.22 -2.04 4.18
CA PHE A 13 5.21 -3.11 4.21
C PHE A 13 5.30 -4.00 2.96
N LEU A 14 5.25 -3.42 1.75
CA LEU A 14 5.32 -4.18 0.50
C LEU A 14 6.64 -4.96 0.37
N HIS A 15 7.76 -4.36 0.78
CA HIS A 15 9.06 -5.02 0.76
C HIS A 15 9.13 -6.25 1.68
N ARG A 16 8.40 -6.29 2.80
CA ARG A 16 8.36 -7.49 3.68
C ARG A 16 7.85 -8.72 2.94
N PHE A 17 7.02 -8.53 1.92
CA PHE A 17 6.43 -9.60 1.11
C PHE A 17 7.07 -9.73 -0.27
N GLY A 18 8.13 -8.96 -0.56
CA GLY A 18 8.80 -8.98 -1.86
C GLY A 18 7.98 -8.37 -3.01
N LEU A 19 7.00 -7.52 -2.70
CA LEU A 19 6.14 -6.88 -3.69
C LEU A 19 6.83 -5.63 -4.25
N PHE A 20 7.21 -5.69 -5.53
CA PHE A 20 7.82 -4.60 -6.28
C PHE A 20 6.99 -4.30 -7.53
N ILE A 21 6.16 -3.26 -7.45
CA ILE A 21 5.20 -2.91 -8.50
C ILE A 21 5.65 -1.62 -9.17
N TYR A 22 5.80 -1.68 -10.50
CA TYR A 22 6.06 -0.53 -11.34
C TYR A 22 5.70 -0.84 -12.80
N THR A 23 4.63 -0.22 -13.26
CA THR A 23 4.07 -0.33 -14.62
C THR A 23 4.38 0.90 -15.47
N GLY A 24 4.89 1.97 -14.86
CA GLY A 24 5.06 3.27 -15.49
C GLY A 24 3.80 4.13 -15.47
N ASP A 25 2.64 3.58 -15.09
CA ASP A 25 1.43 4.33 -14.77
C ASP A 25 1.25 4.39 -13.24
N PRO A 26 1.41 5.58 -12.62
CA PRO A 26 1.22 5.72 -11.19
C PRO A 26 -0.17 5.31 -10.65
N VAL A 27 -1.23 5.40 -11.47
CA VAL A 27 -2.58 4.96 -11.07
C VAL A 27 -2.66 3.43 -11.15
N GLY A 28 -2.21 2.85 -12.25
CA GLY A 28 -2.05 1.41 -12.41
C GLY A 28 -1.21 0.77 -11.30
N ASP A 29 -0.13 1.42 -10.89
CA ASP A 29 0.71 0.95 -9.77
C ASP A 29 -0.07 0.89 -8.46
N LEU A 30 -0.90 1.90 -8.16
CA LEU A 30 -1.73 1.90 -6.95
C LEU A 30 -2.84 0.85 -7.01
N LEU A 31 -3.40 0.58 -8.18
CA LEU A 31 -4.39 -0.49 -8.36
C LEU A 31 -3.78 -1.86 -8.09
N LEU A 32 -2.62 -2.15 -8.66
CA LEU A 32 -1.91 -3.41 -8.42
C LEU A 32 -1.48 -3.54 -6.95
N ILE A 33 -1.03 -2.45 -6.31
CA ILE A 33 -0.72 -2.46 -4.88
C ILE A 33 -1.98 -2.82 -4.05
N GLU A 34 -3.14 -2.26 -4.41
CA GLU A 34 -4.41 -2.56 -3.73
C GLU A 34 -4.77 -4.04 -3.86
N ASP A 35 -4.63 -4.62 -5.05
CA ASP A 35 -4.92 -6.02 -5.32
C ASP A 35 -4.01 -6.96 -4.53
N GLU A 36 -2.69 -6.73 -4.52
CA GLU A 36 -1.74 -7.56 -3.76
C GLU A 36 -2.00 -7.50 -2.24
N ILE A 37 -2.38 -6.33 -1.69
CA ILE A 37 -2.75 -6.20 -0.28
C ILE A 37 -4.01 -7.02 0.04
N ARG A 38 -5.00 -7.03 -0.86
CA ARG A 38 -6.22 -7.84 -0.72
C ARG A 38 -5.89 -9.32 -0.77
N GLU A 39 -5.04 -9.74 -1.70
CA GLU A 39 -4.60 -11.13 -1.83
C GLU A 39 -3.87 -11.60 -0.56
N LEU A 40 -2.97 -10.80 0.00
CA LEU A 40 -2.32 -11.09 1.28
C LEU A 40 -3.34 -11.30 2.41
N TYR A 41 -4.41 -10.51 2.46
CA TYR A 41 -5.46 -10.66 3.48
C TYR A 41 -6.34 -11.89 3.24
N GLU A 42 -6.77 -12.12 1.99
CA GLU A 42 -7.60 -13.28 1.61
C GLU A 42 -6.88 -14.61 1.86
N LEU A 43 -5.57 -14.64 1.65
CA LEU A 43 -4.70 -15.79 1.95
C LEU A 43 -4.34 -15.91 3.44
N ASN A 44 -4.83 -15.03 4.31
CA ASN A 44 -4.51 -14.94 5.75
C ASN A 44 -3.00 -14.81 6.02
N VAL A 45 -2.27 -14.12 5.13
CA VAL A 45 -0.84 -13.83 5.29
C VAL A 45 -0.62 -12.61 6.19
N ILE A 46 -1.59 -11.69 6.22
CA ILE A 46 -1.60 -10.50 7.07
C ILE A 46 -2.88 -10.45 7.91
N GLU A 47 -2.78 -9.82 9.08
CA GLU A 47 -3.93 -9.62 9.97
C GLU A 47 -4.78 -8.43 9.53
N LYS A 48 -5.99 -8.33 10.09
CA LYS A 48 -6.96 -7.27 9.76
C LYS A 48 -6.39 -5.87 10.01
N GLU A 49 -5.62 -5.68 11.07
CA GLU A 49 -4.99 -4.40 11.42
C GLU A 49 -4.00 -3.95 10.33
N GLU A 50 -3.11 -4.85 9.90
CA GLU A 50 -2.15 -4.58 8.81
C GLU A 50 -2.86 -4.27 7.49
N PHE A 51 -3.93 -5.01 7.18
CA PHE A 51 -4.76 -4.75 6.00
C PHE A 51 -5.36 -3.35 6.03
N MET A 52 -5.97 -2.94 7.16
CA MET A 52 -6.59 -1.62 7.29
C MET A 52 -5.56 -0.48 7.16
N GLU A 53 -4.38 -0.63 7.78
CA GLU A 53 -3.31 0.36 7.70
C GLU A 53 -2.77 0.49 6.27
N ALA A 54 -2.51 -0.63 5.59
CA ALA A 54 -2.02 -0.67 4.22
C ALA A 54 -3.02 -0.04 3.24
N MET A 55 -4.29 -0.42 3.33
CA MET A 55 -5.36 0.13 2.49
C MET A 55 -5.56 1.63 2.72
N SER A 56 -5.48 2.09 3.97
CA SER A 56 -5.54 3.53 4.30
C SER A 56 -4.40 4.32 3.67
N ALA A 57 -3.18 3.76 3.66
CA ALA A 57 -2.03 4.37 3.02
C ALA A 57 -2.18 4.47 1.48
N VAL A 58 -2.71 3.42 0.84
CA VAL A 58 -3.04 3.42 -0.60
C VAL A 58 -4.09 4.49 -0.91
N HIS A 59 -5.18 4.53 -0.14
CA HIS A 59 -6.25 5.50 -0.34
C HIS A 59 -5.75 6.95 -0.19
N SER A 60 -4.93 7.21 0.82
CA SER A 60 -4.33 8.53 1.05
C SER A 60 -3.43 8.97 -0.11
N LYS A 61 -2.65 8.04 -0.69
CA LYS A 61 -1.84 8.31 -1.89
C LYS A 61 -2.70 8.62 -3.10
N ARG A 62 -3.76 7.84 -3.34
CA ARG A 62 -4.70 8.06 -4.45
C ARG A 62 -5.35 9.45 -4.38
N LYS A 63 -5.86 9.82 -3.20
CA LYS A 63 -6.43 11.16 -2.97
C LYS A 63 -5.42 12.29 -3.21
N ALA A 64 -4.16 12.10 -2.81
CA ALA A 64 -3.11 13.09 -3.05
C ALA A 64 -2.74 13.25 -4.54
N MET A 65 -3.00 12.23 -5.38
CA MET A 65 -2.83 12.30 -6.82
C MET A 65 -3.99 12.99 -7.53
N GLU A 66 -5.22 12.71 -7.10
CA GLU A 66 -6.43 13.34 -7.64
C GLU A 66 -6.50 14.85 -7.34
N ALA A 67 -5.82 15.31 -6.29
CA ALA A 67 -5.76 16.71 -5.90
C ALA A 67 -4.73 17.55 -6.69
N ARG A 68 -4.07 16.98 -7.71
CA ARG A 68 -3.08 17.64 -8.57
C ARG A 68 -3.62 17.87 -9.96
#